data_AF-A0A255U0Z6-F1
#
_entry.id   AF-A0A255U0Z6-F1
#
_cell.length_a   1.000
_cell.length_b   1.000
_cell.length_c   1.000
_cell.angle_alpha   90.00
_cell.angle_beta   90.00
_cell.angle_gamma   90.00
#
_symmetry.space_group_name_H-M   'P 1'
#
loop_
_entity.id
_entity.type
_entity.pdbx_description
1 polymer ?
#
loop_
_entity_poly.entity_id
_entity_poly.type
_entity_poly.pdbx_seq_one_letter_code
_entity_poly.pdbx_strand_id
1 'polypeptide(L)'
;MEKFTAKLRDMQGTKFPIVKATFKGKDDQIHTGIMMVDTGSAKCILNRSVIPNLEDNAAIVDSKMTIHSIQGKVAECLGYLLSFRIGNRLFSETFYVNEDMDFGQIFNGPFIGIVGHEFLRKNKMVLDYETETLHESAGSFEGYPEDYKFIFPMFWGLKYYNAPVVDLVYGDKEYLMMVDSGTSDTVITKHLMDDAGICVGQLCGDGTITGFTNDTLETALYNVTLSILCLGKTPERPRLYIQNDEVQVISNCQYIIEGLKDAEGNALMPVSGMLSSEFMLRNKWVLDFATGVMYQR
;
A
#
# COMPACT_ATOMS: atom_id res chain seq x y z
N MET A 1 15.13 26.18 3.44
CA MET A 1 15.41 24.79 3.05
C MET A 1 14.32 24.39 2.08
N GLU A 2 14.66 23.85 0.91
CA GLU A 2 13.66 23.43 -0.08
C GLU A 2 12.87 22.23 0.47
N LYS A 3 11.54 22.27 0.41
CA LYS A 3 10.69 21.14 0.86
C LYS A 3 10.87 19.97 -0.10
N PHE A 4 10.88 18.75 0.43
CA PHE A 4 11.00 17.55 -0.41
C PHE A 4 9.72 17.33 -1.23
N THR A 5 9.90 17.07 -2.53
CA THR A 5 8.84 16.64 -3.44
C THR A 5 9.44 15.78 -4.55
N ALA A 6 8.71 14.75 -4.95
CA ALA A 6 9.01 13.90 -6.09
C ALA A 6 7.71 13.60 -6.85
N LYS A 7 7.75 13.72 -8.18
CA LYS A 7 6.62 13.31 -9.02
C LYS A 7 6.52 11.79 -9.07
N LEU A 8 5.31 11.29 -8.94
CA LEU A 8 4.98 9.91 -9.31
C LEU A 8 5.11 9.78 -10.83
N ARG A 9 5.55 8.62 -11.31
CA ARG A 9 5.77 8.37 -12.73
C ARG A 9 4.72 7.41 -13.27
N ASP A 10 4.27 7.70 -14.49
CA ASP A 10 3.50 6.78 -15.34
C ASP A 10 2.31 6.13 -14.63
N MET A 11 1.60 6.88 -13.76
CA MET A 11 0.46 6.37 -12.99
C MET A 11 -0.63 5.75 -13.87
N GLN A 12 -0.81 6.24 -15.10
CA GLN A 12 -1.78 5.71 -16.05
C GLN A 12 -1.32 4.41 -16.72
N GLY A 13 0.00 4.20 -16.88
CA GLY A 13 0.56 3.02 -17.52
C GLY A 13 0.86 1.89 -16.54
N THR A 14 1.56 2.20 -15.44
CA THR A 14 1.97 1.20 -14.45
C THR A 14 0.89 0.89 -13.43
N LYS A 15 -0.08 1.80 -13.22
CA LYS A 15 -1.06 1.76 -12.13
C LYS A 15 -0.45 1.71 -10.71
N PHE A 16 0.86 1.91 -10.55
CA PHE A 16 1.55 1.91 -9.26
C PHE A 16 2.22 3.26 -9.01
N PRO A 17 2.28 3.75 -7.76
CA PRO A 17 2.96 4.99 -7.43
C PRO A 17 4.47 4.75 -7.39
N ILE A 18 5.13 5.04 -8.51
CA ILE A 18 6.56 4.85 -8.65
C ILE A 18 7.31 6.19 -8.64
N VAL A 19 8.45 6.22 -7.95
CA VAL A 19 9.36 7.38 -7.90
C VAL A 19 10.72 7.01 -8.45
N LYS A 20 11.38 7.97 -9.10
CA LYS A 20 12.77 7.79 -9.51
C LYS A 20 13.68 7.84 -8.29
N ALA A 21 14.55 6.85 -8.16
CA ALA A 21 15.57 6.81 -7.12
C ALA A 21 16.95 6.57 -7.72
N THR A 22 17.98 7.03 -7.01
CA THR A 22 19.38 6.77 -7.35
C THR A 22 20.15 6.36 -6.11
N PHE A 23 21.03 5.38 -6.21
CA PHE A 23 21.94 5.03 -5.12
C PHE A 23 23.37 4.94 -5.64
N LYS A 24 24.32 5.08 -4.72
CA LYS A 24 25.74 4.90 -4.99
C LYS A 24 26.11 3.47 -4.60
N GLY A 25 26.55 2.68 -5.58
CA GLY A 25 27.00 1.31 -5.41
C GLY A 25 28.52 1.20 -5.33
N LYS A 26 29.02 -0.04 -5.51
CA LYS A 26 30.46 -0.35 -5.54
C LYS A 26 31.22 0.55 -6.52
N ASP A 27 32.48 0.82 -6.19
CA ASP A 27 33.39 1.64 -7.02
C ASP A 27 32.83 3.03 -7.35
N ASP A 28 32.02 3.57 -6.44
CA ASP A 28 31.35 4.85 -6.59
C ASP A 28 30.37 4.96 -7.77
N GLN A 29 29.93 3.83 -8.34
CA GLN A 29 29.01 3.82 -9.46
C GLN A 29 27.61 4.31 -9.06
N ILE A 30 27.01 5.15 -9.91
CA ILE A 30 25.67 5.69 -9.68
C ILE A 30 24.65 4.85 -10.43
N HIS A 31 23.80 4.17 -9.69
CA HIS A 31 22.70 3.39 -10.23
C HIS A 31 21.41 4.20 -10.16
N THR A 32 20.65 4.19 -11.25
CA THR A 32 19.38 4.92 -11.37
C THR A 32 18.27 3.94 -11.71
N GLY A 33 17.16 4.04 -11.01
CA GLY A 33 16.00 3.22 -11.26
C GLY A 33 14.74 3.79 -10.64
N ILE A 34 13.77 2.92 -10.41
CA ILE A 34 12.50 3.27 -9.79
C ILE A 34 12.30 2.52 -8.48
N MET A 35 11.56 3.14 -7.57
CA MET A 35 11.01 2.50 -6.38
C MET A 35 9.49 2.62 -6.40
N MET A 36 8.79 1.57 -5.98
CA MET A 36 7.34 1.61 -5.75
C MET A 36 7.06 2.06 -4.33
N VAL A 37 6.10 2.96 -4.16
CA VAL A 37 5.55 3.32 -2.85
C VAL A 37 4.42 2.32 -2.54
N ASP A 38 4.57 1.58 -1.46
CA ASP A 38 3.65 0.50 -1.11
C ASP A 38 3.15 0.72 0.32
N THR A 39 1.86 1.07 0.44
CA THR A 39 1.23 1.30 1.74
C THR A 39 0.75 0.01 2.42
N GLY A 40 0.60 -1.09 1.67
CA GLY A 40 0.31 -2.42 2.22
C GLY A 40 1.56 -3.09 2.82
N SER A 41 2.75 -2.73 2.35
CA SER A 41 4.01 -3.17 2.95
C SER A 41 4.46 -2.28 4.11
N ALA A 42 4.78 -2.89 5.26
CA ALA A 42 5.38 -2.17 6.37
C ALA A 42 6.84 -1.80 6.13
N LYS A 43 7.61 -2.75 5.61
CA LYS A 43 9.07 -2.64 5.46
C LYS A 43 9.46 -2.21 4.06
N CYS A 44 10.66 -1.65 3.93
CA CYS A 44 11.26 -1.45 2.62
C CYS A 44 11.80 -2.79 2.10
N ILE A 45 11.53 -3.11 0.85
CA ILE A 45 11.98 -4.35 0.19
C ILE A 45 12.94 -3.98 -0.92
N LEU A 46 14.10 -4.60 -0.98
CA LEU A 46 15.04 -4.36 -2.07
C LEU A 46 14.94 -5.50 -3.09
N ASN A 47 15.00 -5.15 -4.36
CA ASN A 47 15.05 -6.15 -5.42
C ASN A 47 16.39 -6.89 -5.38
N ARG A 48 16.37 -8.23 -5.44
CA ARG A 48 17.59 -9.05 -5.40
C ARG A 48 18.62 -8.63 -6.45
N SER A 49 18.18 -8.25 -7.64
CA SER A 49 19.05 -7.80 -8.74
C SER A 49 19.92 -6.57 -8.38
N VAL A 50 19.60 -5.86 -7.29
CA VAL A 50 20.38 -4.73 -6.79
C VAL A 50 21.59 -5.18 -5.97
N ILE A 51 21.52 -6.34 -5.28
CA ILE A 51 22.57 -6.82 -4.36
C ILE A 51 23.98 -6.80 -4.98
N PRO A 52 24.21 -7.27 -6.22
CA PRO A 52 25.55 -7.28 -6.81
C PRO A 52 26.19 -5.89 -6.92
N ASN A 53 25.38 -4.83 -6.93
CA ASN A 53 25.82 -3.44 -7.04
C ASN A 53 26.08 -2.77 -5.68
N LEU A 54 25.68 -3.38 -4.57
CA LEU A 54 25.86 -2.80 -3.23
C LEU A 54 27.26 -3.03 -2.69
N GLU A 55 27.75 -2.14 -1.83
CA GLU A 55 29.01 -2.33 -1.10
C GLU A 55 29.06 -3.67 -0.33
N ASP A 56 30.24 -4.27 -0.19
CA ASP A 56 30.40 -5.58 0.45
C ASP A 56 29.96 -5.59 1.93
N ASN A 57 29.94 -4.42 2.57
CA ASN A 57 29.50 -4.23 3.95
C ASN A 57 28.02 -3.76 4.07
N ALA A 58 27.26 -3.75 2.97
CA ALA A 58 25.86 -3.31 3.00
C ALA A 58 24.94 -4.30 3.72
N ALA A 59 25.28 -5.60 3.73
CA ALA A 59 24.53 -6.62 4.46
C ALA A 59 24.62 -6.39 5.98
N ILE A 60 23.48 -6.37 6.66
CA ILE A 60 23.42 -6.18 8.11
C ILE A 60 23.46 -7.56 8.76
N VAL A 61 24.53 -7.84 9.52
CA VAL A 61 24.69 -9.10 10.24
C VAL A 61 23.51 -9.32 11.20
N ASP A 62 22.99 -10.55 11.25
CA ASP A 62 21.88 -10.98 12.11
C ASP A 62 20.54 -10.23 11.90
N SER A 63 20.34 -9.59 10.74
CA SER A 63 19.12 -8.85 10.39
C SER A 63 18.06 -9.70 9.68
N LYS A 64 17.86 -10.95 10.12
CA LYS A 64 16.85 -11.83 9.53
C LYS A 64 15.44 -11.40 9.95
N MET A 65 14.50 -11.44 9.01
CA MET A 65 13.09 -11.14 9.24
C MET A 65 12.20 -12.06 8.42
N THR A 66 11.07 -12.47 9.00
CA THR A 66 10.00 -13.14 8.27
C THR A 66 8.98 -12.11 7.81
N ILE A 67 8.73 -12.04 6.50
CA ILE A 67 7.71 -11.19 5.91
C ILE A 67 6.53 -12.06 5.49
N HIS A 68 5.33 -11.65 5.88
CA HIS A 68 4.09 -12.34 5.56
C HIS A 68 3.47 -11.74 4.29
N SER A 69 3.06 -12.61 3.37
CA SER A 69 2.34 -12.30 2.13
C SER A 69 0.86 -12.69 2.26
N ILE A 70 0.10 -12.46 1.19
CA ILE A 70 -1.32 -12.82 1.07
C ILE A 70 -1.53 -14.30 1.42
N GLN A 71 -2.63 -14.59 2.15
CA GLN A 71 -3.00 -15.95 2.61
C GLN A 71 -1.95 -16.60 3.55
N GLY A 72 -1.20 -15.81 4.32
CA GLY A 72 -0.35 -16.32 5.40
C GLY A 72 0.97 -16.96 4.93
N LYS A 73 1.32 -16.82 3.65
CA LYS A 73 2.62 -17.26 3.12
C LYS A 73 3.74 -16.43 3.71
N VAL A 74 4.92 -17.03 3.88
CA VAL A 74 6.06 -16.40 4.56
C VAL A 74 7.32 -16.43 3.70
N ALA A 75 8.08 -15.35 3.75
CA ALA A 75 9.37 -15.19 3.10
C ALA A 75 10.43 -14.81 4.14
N GLU A 76 11.52 -15.58 4.21
CA GLU A 76 12.68 -15.18 5.00
C GLU A 76 13.48 -14.13 4.23
N CYS A 77 13.83 -13.04 4.90
CA CYS A 77 14.54 -11.94 4.30
C CYS A 77 15.77 -11.54 5.13
N LEU A 78 16.80 -11.03 4.46
CA LEU A 78 17.99 -10.45 5.06
C LEU A 78 18.00 -8.93 4.86
N GLY A 79 18.40 -8.20 5.90
CA GLY A 79 18.50 -6.74 5.87
C GLY A 79 19.79 -6.23 5.21
N TYR A 80 19.64 -5.18 4.41
CA TYR A 80 20.70 -4.43 3.75
C TYR A 80 20.52 -2.94 4.02
N LEU A 81 21.59 -2.23 4.37
CA LEU A 81 21.57 -0.78 4.47
C LEU A 81 21.73 -0.17 3.08
N LEU A 82 20.78 0.68 2.68
CA LEU A 82 20.87 1.43 1.44
C LEU A 82 20.80 2.93 1.70
N SER A 83 21.79 3.65 1.20
CA SER A 83 21.75 5.12 1.05
C SER A 83 21.30 5.47 -0.36
N PHE A 84 20.17 6.15 -0.50
CA PHE A 84 19.54 6.42 -1.79
C PHE A 84 18.92 7.82 -1.80
N ARG A 85 18.82 8.39 -3.00
CA ARG A 85 18.23 9.71 -3.24
C ARG A 85 16.93 9.55 -4.01
N ILE A 86 15.89 10.20 -3.52
CA ILE A 86 14.65 10.47 -4.26
C ILE A 86 14.56 11.99 -4.38
N GLY A 87 14.28 12.50 -5.58
CA GLY A 87 14.25 13.95 -5.83
C GLY A 87 15.53 14.64 -5.35
N ASN A 88 15.39 15.63 -4.48
CA ASN A 88 16.49 16.40 -3.90
C ASN A 88 17.00 15.87 -2.53
N ARG A 89 16.41 14.80 -1.98
CA ARG A 89 16.70 14.33 -0.61
C ARG A 89 17.42 12.98 -0.60
N LEU A 90 18.48 12.89 0.20
CA LEU A 90 19.19 11.66 0.51
C LEU A 90 18.55 11.01 1.74
N PHE A 91 18.32 9.70 1.65
CA PHE A 91 17.77 8.85 2.70
C PHE A 91 18.75 7.71 2.98
N SER A 92 18.65 7.14 4.17
CA SER A 92 19.33 5.90 4.55
C SER A 92 18.33 5.02 5.29
N GLU A 93 18.10 3.82 4.77
CA GLU A 93 17.12 2.90 5.34
C GLU A 93 17.58 1.45 5.24
N THR A 94 17.09 0.61 6.14
CA THR A 94 17.20 -0.84 6.02
C THR A 94 16.16 -1.36 5.05
N PHE A 95 16.62 -2.04 4.00
CA PHE A 95 15.78 -2.79 3.09
C PHE A 95 15.95 -4.28 3.33
N TYR A 96 14.87 -5.04 3.18
CA TYR A 96 14.88 -6.49 3.30
C TYR A 96 14.87 -7.12 1.92
N VAL A 97 15.67 -8.16 1.72
CA VAL A 97 15.73 -8.94 0.47
C VAL A 97 15.38 -10.38 0.76
N ASN A 98 14.46 -10.94 -0.02
CA ASN A 98 14.29 -12.38 -0.13
C ASN A 98 15.16 -12.91 -1.28
N GLU A 99 15.91 -13.99 -1.04
CA GLU A 99 16.84 -14.53 -2.02
C GLU A 99 16.16 -15.19 -3.24
N ASP A 100 14.90 -15.58 -3.14
CA ASP A 100 14.20 -16.29 -4.22
C ASP A 100 13.33 -15.34 -5.08
N MET A 101 13.35 -14.04 -4.79
CA MET A 101 12.46 -13.05 -5.39
C MET A 101 13.20 -12.02 -6.24
N ASP A 102 12.74 -11.86 -7.48
CA ASP A 102 13.13 -10.77 -8.39
C ASP A 102 11.89 -10.13 -9.02
N PHE A 103 11.76 -8.82 -8.84
CA PHE A 103 10.65 -8.02 -9.36
C PHE A 103 10.86 -7.55 -10.81
N GLY A 104 11.95 -7.97 -11.46
CA GLY A 104 12.34 -7.51 -12.80
C GLY A 104 11.31 -7.74 -13.91
N GLN A 105 10.28 -8.57 -13.68
CA GLN A 105 9.20 -8.82 -14.65
C GLN A 105 8.03 -7.82 -14.55
N ILE A 106 7.92 -7.05 -13.45
CA ILE A 106 6.75 -6.18 -13.19
C ILE A 106 6.91 -4.81 -13.86
N PHE A 107 8.14 -4.31 -13.99
CA PHE A 107 8.39 -2.96 -14.50
C PHE A 107 9.32 -2.96 -15.70
N ASN A 108 8.99 -2.17 -16.73
CA ASN A 108 9.86 -1.89 -17.87
C ASN A 108 11.00 -0.93 -17.46
N GLY A 109 11.98 -1.43 -16.69
CA GLY A 109 13.15 -0.66 -16.28
C GLY A 109 13.83 -1.20 -15.01
N PRO A 110 14.99 -0.63 -14.61
CA PRO A 110 15.68 -1.05 -13.39
C PRO A 110 14.83 -0.74 -12.15
N PHE A 111 14.21 -1.78 -11.59
CA PHE A 111 13.45 -1.71 -10.36
C PHE A 111 14.38 -1.91 -9.16
N ILE A 112 14.48 -0.88 -8.32
CA ILE A 112 15.35 -0.90 -7.14
C ILE A 112 14.65 -1.62 -5.98
N GLY A 113 13.38 -1.32 -5.74
CA GLY A 113 12.65 -1.89 -4.61
C GLY A 113 11.37 -1.16 -4.25
N ILE A 114 10.84 -1.52 -3.09
CA ILE A 114 9.60 -1.04 -2.50
C ILE A 114 9.94 -0.20 -1.27
N VAL A 115 9.29 0.96 -1.11
CA VAL A 115 9.30 1.73 0.13
C VAL A 115 7.97 1.55 0.87
N GLY A 116 8.04 0.94 2.06
CA GLY A 116 6.89 0.62 2.89
C GLY A 116 6.42 1.79 3.76
N HIS A 117 5.26 1.63 4.41
CA HIS A 117 4.65 2.70 5.19
C HIS A 117 5.45 3.11 6.45
N GLU A 118 6.34 2.28 6.99
CA GLU A 118 7.21 2.70 8.10
C GLU A 118 8.20 3.79 7.66
N PHE A 119 8.76 3.66 6.45
CA PHE A 119 9.59 4.71 5.85
C PHE A 119 8.77 5.98 5.63
N LEU A 120 7.54 5.86 5.11
CA LEU A 120 6.66 7.00 4.88
C LEU A 120 6.36 7.75 6.18
N ARG A 121 6.02 7.03 7.26
CA ARG A 121 5.79 7.61 8.58
C ARG A 121 7.03 8.27 9.18
N LYS A 122 8.15 7.54 9.20
CA LYS A 122 9.44 8.02 9.75
C LYS A 122 9.86 9.34 9.09
N ASN A 123 9.64 9.45 7.78
CA ASN A 123 10.04 10.59 6.99
C ASN A 123 8.91 11.60 6.74
N LYS A 124 7.76 11.47 7.41
CA LYS A 124 6.61 12.40 7.34
C LYS A 124 6.12 12.64 5.91
N MET A 125 6.00 11.56 5.14
CA MET A 125 5.65 11.60 3.73
C MET A 125 4.15 11.62 3.50
N VAL A 126 3.76 12.28 2.41
CA VAL A 126 2.42 12.30 1.86
C VAL A 126 2.47 11.64 0.48
N LEU A 127 1.66 10.60 0.29
CA LEU A 127 1.36 10.06 -1.03
C LEU A 127 0.09 10.74 -1.53
N ASP A 128 0.25 11.63 -2.50
CA ASP A 128 -0.80 12.50 -3.01
C ASP A 128 -1.16 12.09 -4.45
N TYR A 129 -2.30 11.44 -4.61
CA TYR A 129 -2.83 11.07 -5.91
C TYR A 129 -3.55 12.23 -6.62
N GLU A 130 -3.91 13.31 -5.91
CA GLU A 130 -4.48 14.51 -6.53
C GLU A 130 -3.42 15.27 -7.33
N THR A 131 -2.22 15.42 -6.76
CA THR A 131 -1.09 16.11 -7.40
C THR A 131 -0.09 15.16 -8.05
N GLU A 132 -0.30 13.85 -7.92
CA GLU A 132 0.60 12.78 -8.38
C GLU A 132 2.04 12.98 -7.84
N THR A 133 2.15 13.19 -6.52
CA THR A 133 3.45 13.41 -5.87
C THR A 133 3.64 12.59 -4.60
N LEU A 134 4.90 12.29 -4.31
CA LEU A 134 5.39 11.93 -2.98
C LEU A 134 6.10 13.15 -2.40
N HIS A 135 5.60 13.71 -1.30
CA HIS A 135 6.15 14.95 -0.75
C HIS A 135 6.12 14.98 0.78
N GLU A 136 6.82 15.94 1.37
CA GLU A 136 6.85 16.12 2.82
C GLU A 136 5.58 16.81 3.34
N SER A 137 4.97 16.24 4.38
CA SER A 137 3.75 16.77 4.98
C SER A 137 3.94 18.18 5.53
N ALA A 138 2.86 18.97 5.50
CA ALA A 138 2.78 20.25 6.19
C ALA A 138 2.72 20.08 7.73
N GLY A 139 2.43 18.87 8.23
CA GLY A 139 2.32 18.56 9.65
C GLY A 139 0.93 18.86 10.25
N SER A 140 0.01 19.38 9.44
CA SER A 140 -1.38 19.62 9.80
C SER A 140 -2.27 19.41 8.58
N PHE A 141 -3.48 18.91 8.78
CA PHE A 141 -4.54 19.00 7.79
C PHE A 141 -5.27 20.34 7.96
N GLU A 142 -5.81 20.89 6.87
CA GLU A 142 -6.49 22.19 6.87
C GLU A 142 -8.01 22.02 6.84
N GLY A 143 -8.76 22.99 7.37
CA GLY A 143 -10.22 22.94 7.36
C GLY A 143 -10.82 21.94 8.35
N TYR A 144 -12.12 21.70 8.21
CA TYR A 144 -12.87 20.77 9.04
C TYR A 144 -13.14 19.45 8.32
N PRO A 145 -13.27 18.31 9.02
CA PRO A 145 -13.57 17.03 8.39
C PRO A 145 -14.77 17.06 7.43
N GLU A 146 -15.78 17.88 7.71
CA GLU A 146 -16.95 18.06 6.85
C GLU A 146 -16.67 18.72 5.49
N ASP A 147 -15.57 19.46 5.37
CA ASP A 147 -15.16 20.12 4.13
C ASP A 147 -14.62 19.11 3.11
N TYR A 148 -14.25 17.91 3.57
CA TYR A 148 -13.73 16.84 2.75
C TYR A 148 -14.86 15.97 2.19
N LYS A 149 -14.68 15.51 0.96
CA LYS A 149 -15.55 14.49 0.35
C LYS A 149 -15.37 13.14 1.02
N PHE A 150 -14.13 12.82 1.37
CA PHE A 150 -13.71 11.65 2.13
C PHE A 150 -12.65 12.05 3.14
N ILE A 151 -12.73 11.53 4.36
CA ILE A 151 -11.68 11.65 5.36
C ILE A 151 -11.78 10.49 6.35
N PHE A 152 -10.64 9.87 6.63
CA PHE A 152 -10.55 8.71 7.51
C PHE A 152 -9.22 8.68 8.28
N PRO A 153 -9.23 8.37 9.59
CA PRO A 153 -8.01 8.27 10.38
C PRO A 153 -7.28 6.94 10.10
N MET A 154 -6.00 7.02 9.74
CA MET A 154 -5.16 5.84 9.49
C MET A 154 -4.58 5.22 10.78
N PHE A 155 -4.62 5.95 11.90
CA PHE A 155 -3.96 5.56 13.14
C PHE A 155 -4.36 4.15 13.62
N TRP A 156 -5.65 3.82 13.54
CA TRP A 156 -6.14 2.53 14.02
C TRP A 156 -5.61 1.37 13.18
N GLY A 157 -5.70 1.46 11.85
CA GLY A 157 -5.08 0.50 10.93
C GLY A 157 -3.59 0.34 11.19
N LEU A 158 -2.85 1.45 11.20
CA LEU A 158 -1.40 1.43 11.37
C LEU A 158 -0.96 0.85 12.73
N LYS A 159 -1.80 0.98 13.77
CA LYS A 159 -1.50 0.44 15.11
C LYS A 159 -1.82 -1.04 15.23
N TYR A 160 -2.99 -1.47 14.75
CA TYR A 160 -3.52 -2.82 15.02
C TYR A 160 -3.30 -3.80 13.88
N TYR A 161 -3.28 -3.31 12.63
CA TYR A 161 -3.15 -4.12 11.41
C TYR A 161 -1.78 -3.96 10.75
N ASN A 162 -0.98 -3.00 11.24
CA ASN A 162 0.30 -2.65 10.63
C ASN A 162 0.16 -2.33 9.12
N ALA A 163 -0.93 -1.65 8.77
CA ALA A 163 -1.23 -1.12 7.43
C ALA A 163 -2.37 -0.09 7.54
N PRO A 164 -2.49 0.88 6.63
CA PRO A 164 -3.69 1.71 6.56
C PRO A 164 -4.91 0.85 6.19
N VAL A 165 -6.04 1.11 6.84
CA VAL A 165 -7.30 0.39 6.61
C VAL A 165 -8.46 1.36 6.55
N VAL A 166 -9.57 0.92 5.96
CA VAL A 166 -10.87 1.60 6.00
C VAL A 166 -11.99 0.59 6.25
N ASP A 167 -13.07 1.07 6.85
CA ASP A 167 -14.26 0.25 7.10
C ASP A 167 -15.24 0.39 5.94
N LEU A 168 -15.87 -0.72 5.55
CA LEU A 168 -17.04 -0.74 4.69
C LEU A 168 -18.28 -1.01 5.54
N VAL A 169 -19.38 -0.30 5.28
CA VAL A 169 -20.62 -0.42 6.05
C VAL A 169 -21.81 -0.64 5.13
N TYR A 170 -22.54 -1.74 5.39
CA TYR A 170 -23.75 -2.13 4.67
C TYR A 170 -24.84 -2.58 5.65
N GLY A 171 -25.76 -1.67 5.98
CA GLY A 171 -26.79 -1.93 7.00
C GLY A 171 -26.15 -2.11 8.38
N ASP A 172 -26.29 -3.30 8.95
CA ASP A 172 -25.70 -3.72 10.23
C ASP A 172 -24.37 -4.47 10.06
N LYS A 173 -23.86 -4.61 8.83
CA LYS A 173 -22.63 -5.33 8.52
C LYS A 173 -21.46 -4.38 8.32
N GLU A 174 -20.32 -4.76 8.88
CA GLU A 174 -19.05 -4.05 8.76
C GLU A 174 -17.97 -5.00 8.22
N TYR A 175 -17.14 -4.48 7.32
CA TYR A 175 -15.99 -5.20 6.76
C TYR A 175 -14.77 -4.29 6.75
N LEU A 176 -13.59 -4.87 6.83
CA LEU A 176 -12.34 -4.12 6.81
C LEU A 176 -11.61 -4.30 5.48
N MET A 177 -11.16 -3.19 4.90
CA MET A 177 -10.32 -3.16 3.70
C MET A 177 -8.95 -2.57 4.04
N MET A 178 -7.87 -3.22 3.63
CA MET A 178 -6.55 -2.60 3.64
C MET A 178 -6.46 -1.57 2.51
N VAL A 179 -5.76 -0.46 2.72
CA VAL A 179 -5.47 0.52 1.66
C VAL A 179 -4.04 0.29 1.17
N ASP A 180 -3.94 -0.31 0.00
CA ASP A 180 -2.71 -0.88 -0.52
C ASP A 180 -2.35 -0.26 -1.87
N SER A 181 -1.35 0.60 -1.88
CA SER A 181 -0.83 1.19 -3.12
C SER A 181 0.10 0.27 -3.90
N GLY A 182 0.48 -0.87 -3.32
CA GLY A 182 1.24 -1.94 -3.97
C GLY A 182 0.39 -2.89 -4.80
N THR A 183 -0.94 -2.76 -4.78
CA THR A 183 -1.86 -3.48 -5.70
C THR A 183 -2.43 -2.54 -6.77
N SER A 184 -2.51 -3.01 -8.01
CA SER A 184 -3.04 -2.25 -9.14
C SER A 184 -4.56 -2.16 -9.10
N ASP A 185 -5.22 -3.28 -8.90
CA ASP A 185 -6.68 -3.41 -8.93
C ASP A 185 -7.21 -3.77 -7.54
N THR A 186 -8.41 -3.29 -7.21
CA THR A 186 -9.03 -3.54 -5.90
C THR A 186 -9.38 -5.02 -5.80
N VAL A 187 -9.14 -5.61 -4.64
CA VAL A 187 -9.35 -7.03 -4.38
C VAL A 187 -10.37 -7.19 -3.26
N ILE A 188 -11.37 -8.06 -3.44
CA ILE A 188 -12.30 -8.45 -2.37
C ILE A 188 -12.51 -9.95 -2.34
N THR A 189 -12.95 -10.48 -1.21
CA THR A 189 -13.42 -11.87 -1.16
C THR A 189 -14.84 -12.00 -1.71
N LYS A 190 -15.14 -13.16 -2.32
CA LYS A 190 -16.50 -13.51 -2.74
C LYS A 190 -17.46 -13.51 -1.56
N HIS A 191 -16.99 -13.90 -0.38
CA HIS A 191 -17.77 -13.83 0.86
C HIS A 191 -18.25 -12.41 1.16
N LEU A 192 -17.36 -11.40 1.14
CA LEU A 192 -17.76 -10.00 1.33
C LEU A 192 -18.79 -9.60 0.27
N MET A 193 -18.53 -9.91 -1.00
CA MET A 193 -19.39 -9.51 -2.11
C MET A 193 -20.82 -10.06 -1.96
N ASP A 194 -20.93 -11.36 -1.71
CA ASP A 194 -22.21 -12.07 -1.62
C ASP A 194 -22.95 -11.70 -0.33
N ASP A 195 -22.24 -11.60 0.81
CA ASP A 195 -22.84 -11.29 2.10
C ASP A 195 -23.30 -9.83 2.21
N ALA A 196 -22.54 -8.89 1.66
CA ALA A 196 -22.92 -7.48 1.62
C ALA A 196 -23.94 -7.16 0.50
N GLY A 197 -24.10 -8.04 -0.49
CA GLY A 197 -25.01 -7.84 -1.62
C GLY A 197 -24.59 -6.69 -2.53
N ILE A 198 -23.28 -6.49 -2.74
CA ILE A 198 -22.72 -5.29 -3.39
C ILE A 198 -22.41 -5.47 -4.88
N CYS A 199 -22.68 -6.65 -5.44
CA CYS A 199 -22.45 -6.96 -6.85
C CYS A 199 -23.44 -6.19 -7.73
N VAL A 200 -22.90 -5.36 -8.63
CA VAL A 200 -23.67 -4.63 -9.66
C VAL A 200 -23.70 -5.43 -10.96
N GLY A 201 -22.63 -6.16 -11.27
CA GLY A 201 -22.57 -7.04 -12.42
C GLY A 201 -21.22 -7.76 -12.55
N GLN A 202 -21.25 -8.93 -13.18
CA GLN A 202 -20.03 -9.67 -13.52
C GLN A 202 -19.45 -9.13 -14.83
N LEU A 203 -18.14 -8.91 -14.84
CA LEU A 203 -17.40 -8.54 -16.04
C LEU A 203 -16.92 -9.80 -16.77
N CYS A 204 -16.73 -9.71 -18.08
CA CYS A 204 -16.22 -10.84 -18.86
C CYS A 204 -14.70 -10.89 -18.74
N GLY A 205 -14.16 -12.01 -18.27
CA GLY A 205 -12.73 -12.26 -18.14
C GLY A 205 -12.33 -12.82 -16.78
N ASP A 206 -11.20 -13.51 -16.77
CA ASP A 206 -10.54 -13.97 -15.55
C ASP A 206 -9.43 -12.98 -15.18
N GLY A 207 -9.23 -12.78 -13.88
CA GLY A 207 -8.15 -11.96 -13.33
C GLY A 207 -7.11 -12.81 -12.63
N THR A 208 -5.98 -12.20 -12.29
CA THR A 208 -4.92 -12.86 -11.53
C THR A 208 -4.27 -11.86 -10.58
N ILE A 209 -4.06 -12.27 -9.34
CA ILE A 209 -3.33 -11.51 -8.33
C ILE A 209 -2.02 -12.21 -8.06
N THR A 210 -0.90 -11.49 -8.17
CA THR A 210 0.42 -12.01 -7.80
C THR A 210 0.83 -11.44 -6.45
N GLY A 211 1.01 -12.31 -5.47
CA GLY A 211 1.50 -11.92 -4.15
C GLY A 211 3.02 -11.74 -4.12
N PHE A 212 3.54 -11.28 -2.98
CA PHE A 212 4.98 -11.11 -2.74
C PHE A 212 5.76 -12.40 -3.07
N THR A 213 5.25 -13.58 -2.71
CA THR A 213 5.94 -14.87 -2.93
C THR A 213 5.90 -15.40 -4.38
N ASN A 214 5.60 -14.55 -5.39
CA ASN A 214 5.42 -14.91 -6.81
C ASN A 214 4.29 -15.90 -7.11
N ASP A 215 3.47 -16.23 -6.11
CA ASP A 215 2.30 -17.06 -6.30
C ASP A 215 1.14 -16.26 -6.87
N THR A 216 0.42 -16.88 -7.79
CA THR A 216 -0.76 -16.30 -8.43
C THR A 216 -2.05 -16.87 -7.88
N LEU A 217 -3.03 -16.00 -7.63
CA LEU A 217 -4.41 -16.38 -7.31
C LEU A 217 -5.33 -16.03 -8.48
N GLU A 218 -6.10 -17.01 -8.93
CA GLU A 218 -7.15 -16.78 -9.93
C GLU A 218 -8.31 -16.00 -9.31
N THR A 219 -8.80 -15.02 -10.06
CA THR A 219 -9.93 -14.18 -9.65
C THR A 219 -10.92 -14.03 -10.79
N ALA A 220 -12.11 -13.55 -10.44
CA ALA A 220 -13.10 -13.13 -11.41
C ALA A 220 -13.36 -11.62 -11.26
N LEU A 221 -13.67 -10.96 -12.37
CA LEU A 221 -13.85 -9.51 -12.43
C LEU A 221 -15.32 -9.12 -12.21
N TYR A 222 -15.56 -8.13 -11.35
CA TYR A 222 -16.90 -7.66 -11.02
C TYR A 222 -16.95 -6.14 -10.90
N ASN A 223 -18.11 -5.56 -11.21
CA ASN A 223 -18.48 -4.23 -10.77
C ASN A 223 -19.17 -4.33 -9.41
N VAL A 224 -18.71 -3.52 -8.44
CA VAL A 224 -19.31 -3.45 -7.11
C VAL A 224 -19.52 -2.01 -6.67
N THR A 225 -20.44 -1.82 -5.72
CA THR A 225 -20.60 -0.53 -5.02
C THR A 225 -19.99 -0.62 -3.62
N LEU A 226 -18.93 0.16 -3.39
CA LEU A 226 -18.22 0.27 -2.13
C LEU A 226 -18.81 1.40 -1.28
N SER A 227 -19.27 1.07 -0.07
CA SER A 227 -19.78 2.03 0.92
C SER A 227 -18.76 2.20 2.04
N ILE A 228 -17.84 3.15 1.86
CA ILE A 228 -16.69 3.35 2.77
C ILE A 228 -17.10 4.30 3.90
N LEU A 229 -16.76 3.94 5.14
CA LEU A 229 -16.95 4.80 6.29
C LEU A 229 -16.10 6.07 6.13
N CYS A 230 -16.72 7.22 6.37
CA CYS A 230 -16.08 8.54 6.33
C CYS A 230 -16.45 9.28 7.61
N LEU A 231 -15.51 10.05 8.16
CA LEU A 231 -15.84 10.89 9.32
C LEU A 231 -16.96 11.87 8.93
N GLY A 232 -17.96 11.98 9.80
CA GLY A 232 -19.10 12.88 9.65
C GLY A 232 -19.03 14.06 10.62
N LYS A 233 -20.08 14.89 10.63
CA LYS A 233 -20.17 16.10 11.47
C LYS A 233 -20.10 15.82 12.97
N THR A 234 -20.54 14.63 13.39
CA THR A 234 -20.46 14.18 14.79
C THR A 234 -20.05 12.71 14.83
N PRO A 235 -19.40 12.25 15.92
CA PRO A 235 -19.07 10.83 16.10
C PRO A 235 -20.26 9.88 15.98
N GLU A 236 -21.47 10.39 16.26
CA GLU A 236 -22.74 9.64 16.25
C GLU A 236 -23.39 9.55 14.85
N ARG A 237 -22.86 10.27 13.86
CA ARG A 237 -23.39 10.32 12.49
C ARG A 237 -22.26 10.25 11.47
N PRO A 238 -21.64 9.07 11.30
CA PRO A 238 -20.66 8.90 10.24
C PRO A 238 -21.30 9.14 8.87
N ARG A 239 -20.49 9.64 7.94
CA ARG A 239 -20.86 9.75 6.53
C ARG A 239 -20.43 8.48 5.81
N LEU A 240 -21.11 8.15 4.72
CA LEU A 240 -20.68 7.09 3.82
C LEU A 240 -20.12 7.74 2.56
N TYR A 241 -18.93 7.32 2.16
CA TYR A 241 -18.29 7.64 0.89
C TYR A 241 -18.55 6.48 -0.08
N ILE A 242 -19.53 6.68 -0.98
CA ILE A 242 -20.03 5.63 -1.87
C ILE A 242 -19.34 5.76 -3.23
N GLN A 243 -18.71 4.69 -3.70
CA GLN A 243 -18.06 4.63 -5.00
C GLN A 243 -18.31 3.31 -5.71
N ASN A 244 -18.41 3.34 -7.03
CA ASN A 244 -18.35 2.12 -7.83
C ASN A 244 -16.89 1.79 -8.17
N ASP A 245 -16.58 0.50 -8.21
CA ASP A 245 -15.25 0.02 -8.59
C ASP A 245 -15.32 -1.28 -9.39
N GLU A 246 -14.31 -1.48 -10.24
CA GLU A 246 -14.01 -2.75 -10.88
C GLU A 246 -13.06 -3.51 -9.96
N VAL A 247 -13.44 -4.70 -9.53
CA VAL A 247 -12.73 -5.46 -8.49
C VAL A 247 -12.40 -6.87 -8.95
N GLN A 248 -11.25 -7.35 -8.50
CA GLN A 248 -10.87 -8.75 -8.55
C GLN A 248 -11.45 -9.50 -7.35
N VAL A 249 -12.23 -10.55 -7.61
CA VAL A 249 -12.92 -11.32 -6.57
C VAL A 249 -12.25 -12.68 -6.37
N ILE A 250 -11.74 -12.90 -5.16
CA ILE A 250 -11.16 -14.18 -4.74
C ILE A 250 -12.29 -15.09 -4.23
N SER A 251 -12.46 -16.26 -4.84
CA SER A 251 -13.58 -17.17 -4.51
C SER A 251 -13.25 -18.20 -3.43
N ASN A 252 -11.98 -18.47 -3.16
CA ASN A 252 -11.53 -19.59 -2.34
C ASN A 252 -11.17 -19.23 -0.89
N CYS A 253 -11.43 -18.00 -0.44
CA CYS A 253 -11.25 -17.61 0.96
C CYS A 253 -12.36 -16.67 1.46
N GLN A 254 -12.61 -16.72 2.78
CA GLN A 254 -13.57 -15.83 3.44
C GLN A 254 -12.96 -14.45 3.68
N TYR A 255 -11.69 -14.42 4.08
CA TYR A 255 -10.90 -13.24 4.39
C TYR A 255 -9.53 -13.34 3.71
N ILE A 256 -8.91 -12.19 3.41
CA ILE A 256 -7.54 -12.16 2.89
C ILE A 256 -6.50 -12.21 4.01
N ILE A 257 -6.87 -11.71 5.20
CA ILE A 257 -6.06 -11.76 6.42
C ILE A 257 -7.00 -12.06 7.59
N GLU A 258 -6.66 -13.06 8.40
CA GLU A 258 -7.43 -13.46 9.59
C GLU A 258 -6.51 -13.86 10.74
N GLY A 259 -7.09 -14.08 11.93
CA GLY A 259 -6.35 -14.55 13.10
C GLY A 259 -5.44 -13.50 13.76
N LEU A 260 -5.53 -12.24 13.33
CA LEU A 260 -4.83 -11.12 13.95
C LEU A 260 -5.33 -10.87 15.38
N LYS A 261 -4.41 -10.46 16.25
CA LYS A 261 -4.71 -10.12 17.65
C LYS A 261 -4.06 -8.80 18.03
N ASP A 262 -4.71 -8.05 18.91
CA ASP A 262 -4.11 -6.85 19.51
C ASP A 262 -3.05 -7.22 20.57
N ALA A 263 -2.43 -6.20 21.19
CA ALA A 263 -1.40 -6.38 22.20
C ALA A 263 -1.91 -7.08 23.47
N GLU A 264 -3.21 -6.99 23.71
CA GLU A 264 -3.92 -7.62 24.81
C GLU A 264 -4.40 -9.05 24.47
N GLY A 265 -4.21 -9.50 23.23
CA GLY A 265 -4.57 -10.84 22.75
C GLY A 265 -6.02 -10.98 22.28
N ASN A 266 -6.78 -9.88 22.18
CA ASN A 266 -8.13 -9.89 21.65
C ASN A 266 -8.10 -10.07 20.13
N ALA A 267 -9.07 -10.81 19.60
CA ALA A 267 -9.20 -11.00 18.16
C ALA A 267 -9.55 -9.67 17.47
N LEU A 268 -8.82 -9.36 16.41
CA LEU A 268 -9.11 -8.25 15.52
C LEU A 268 -10.09 -8.69 14.42
N MET A 269 -10.83 -7.73 13.86
CA MET A 269 -11.69 -7.99 12.71
C MET A 269 -10.83 -8.47 11.53
N PRO A 270 -11.22 -9.55 10.83
CA PRO A 270 -10.45 -10.00 9.68
C PRO A 270 -10.56 -9.01 8.51
N VAL A 271 -9.53 -8.96 7.67
CA VAL A 271 -9.48 -8.10 6.48
C VAL A 271 -10.13 -8.85 5.31
N SER A 272 -11.12 -8.21 4.68
CA SER A 272 -11.92 -8.80 3.59
C SER A 272 -11.46 -8.40 2.19
N GLY A 273 -10.56 -7.42 2.07
CA GLY A 273 -10.03 -7.00 0.78
C GLY A 273 -8.97 -5.89 0.87
N MET A 274 -8.52 -5.43 -0.29
CA MET A 274 -7.52 -4.38 -0.48
C MET A 274 -8.04 -3.35 -1.48
N LEU A 275 -8.06 -2.06 -1.10
CA LEU A 275 -8.28 -0.94 -2.01
C LEU A 275 -6.99 -0.61 -2.73
N SER A 276 -7.07 -0.46 -4.04
CA SER A 276 -5.90 -0.35 -4.89
C SER A 276 -5.38 1.05 -5.13
N SER A 277 -4.18 1.11 -5.71
CA SER A 277 -3.61 2.35 -6.24
C SER A 277 -4.50 2.99 -7.31
N GLU A 278 -5.13 2.20 -8.20
CA GLU A 278 -6.03 2.74 -9.22
C GLU A 278 -7.30 3.34 -8.61
N PHE A 279 -7.88 2.70 -7.58
CA PHE A 279 -9.01 3.27 -6.84
C PHE A 279 -8.63 4.62 -6.21
N MET A 280 -7.48 4.67 -5.52
CA MET A 280 -6.98 5.89 -4.89
C MET A 280 -6.69 7.00 -5.93
N LEU A 281 -6.11 6.64 -7.08
CA LEU A 281 -5.83 7.55 -8.18
C LEU A 281 -7.11 8.17 -8.76
N ARG A 282 -8.08 7.31 -9.11
CA ARG A 282 -9.36 7.76 -9.68
C ARG A 282 -10.12 8.68 -8.72
N ASN A 283 -10.03 8.40 -7.43
CA ASN A 283 -10.68 9.17 -6.38
C ASN A 283 -9.81 10.32 -5.83
N LYS A 284 -8.58 10.52 -6.33
CA LYS A 284 -7.67 11.60 -5.91
C LYS A 284 -7.43 11.61 -4.39
N TRP A 285 -7.18 10.44 -3.82
CA TRP A 285 -6.91 10.33 -2.39
C TRP A 285 -5.54 10.88 -2.03
N VAL A 286 -5.43 11.42 -0.82
CA VAL A 286 -4.18 11.87 -0.22
C VAL A 286 -3.97 11.07 1.06
N LEU A 287 -2.84 10.38 1.18
CA LEU A 287 -2.46 9.62 2.36
C LEU A 287 -1.31 10.35 3.05
N ASP A 288 -1.62 11.03 4.16
CA ASP A 288 -0.63 11.78 4.94
C ASP A 288 -0.17 10.95 6.15
N PHE A 289 1.02 10.36 6.05
CA PHE A 289 1.58 9.50 7.09
C PHE A 289 2.14 10.29 8.29
N ALA A 290 2.27 11.61 8.19
CA ALA A 290 2.69 12.46 9.31
C ALA A 290 1.50 12.81 10.20
N THR A 291 0.36 13.18 9.61
CA THR A 291 -0.87 13.50 10.35
C THR A 291 -1.68 12.24 10.67
N GLY A 292 -1.45 11.14 9.95
CA GLY A 292 -2.17 9.88 10.15
C GLY A 292 -3.59 9.92 9.60
N VAL A 293 -3.83 10.69 8.54
CA VAL A 293 -5.16 10.87 7.93
C VAL A 293 -5.06 10.60 6.43
N MET A 294 -6.06 9.90 5.90
CA MET A 294 -6.31 9.80 4.46
C MET A 294 -7.55 10.60 4.09
N TYR A 295 -7.55 11.29 2.96
CA TYR A 295 -8.65 12.19 2.60
C TYR A 295 -8.77 12.46 1.10
N GLN A 296 -9.92 13.04 0.71
CA GLN A 296 -10.19 13.62 -0.60
C GLN A 296 -10.83 15.00 -0.39
N ARG A 297 -10.26 16.02 -1.03
CA ARG A 297 -10.77 17.40 -1.00
C ARG A 297 -12.04 17.57 -1.86
#